data_AF-A0A526YWR5-F1
#
_entry.id   AF-A0A526YWR5-F1
#
_cell.length_a   1.000
_cell.length_b   1.000
_cell.length_c   1.000
_cell.angle_alpha   90.00
_cell.angle_beta   90.00
_cell.angle_gamma   90.00
#
_symmetry.space_group_name_H-M   'P 1'
#
loop_
_entity.id
_entity.type
_entity.pdbx_description
1 polymer ?
#
loop_
_entity_poly.entity_id
_entity_poly.type
_entity_poly.pdbx_seq_one_letter_code
_entity_poly.pdbx_strand_id
1 'polypeptide(L)'
;MLRYLLHKLALIIPTVFGISLAAFAFVRLLPGDPITALAGERGVSPERYAELVERFGYDRPYVVQYLEYIGRVLTGDFGISLATKRPVLG
;
A
#
# COMPACT_ATOMS: atom_id res chain seq x y z
N MET A 1 -33.32 -14.31 5.71
CA MET A 1 -32.40 -13.83 4.64
C MET A 1 -31.45 -12.74 5.13
N LEU A 2 -31.92 -11.67 5.80
CA LEU A 2 -31.05 -10.59 6.32
C LEU A 2 -29.95 -11.08 7.29
N ARG A 3 -30.28 -11.93 8.28
CA ARG A 3 -29.30 -12.53 9.21
C ARG A 3 -28.20 -13.32 8.49
N TYR A 4 -28.59 -14.04 7.42
CA TYR A 4 -27.66 -14.82 6.60
C TYR A 4 -26.72 -13.89 5.78
N LEU A 5 -27.26 -12.81 5.22
CA LEU A 5 -26.48 -11.79 4.52
C LEU A 5 -25.49 -11.10 5.47
N LEU A 6 -25.94 -10.66 6.65
CA LEU A 6 -25.08 -10.05 7.67
C LEU A 6 -23.96 -10.98 8.12
N HIS A 7 -24.26 -12.27 8.30
CA HIS A 7 -23.25 -13.26 8.66
C HIS A 7 -22.20 -13.43 7.54
N LYS A 8 -22.61 -13.47 6.27
CA LYS A 8 -21.67 -13.49 5.14
C LYS A 8 -20.81 -12.24 5.07
N LEU A 9 -21.40 -11.05 5.24
CA LEU A 9 -20.65 -9.79 5.26
C LEU A 9 -19.65 -9.75 6.41
N ALA A 10 -20.04 -10.23 7.60
CA ALA A 10 -19.16 -10.33 8.76
C ALA A 10 -17.96 -11.26 8.52
N LEU A 11 -18.10 -12.29 7.68
CA LEU A 11 -16.99 -13.18 7.30
C LEU A 11 -16.09 -12.58 6.21
N ILE A 12 -16.64 -11.73 5.34
CA ILE A 12 -15.87 -11.06 4.29
C ILE A 12 -14.89 -10.06 4.89
N ILE A 13 -15.30 -9.29 5.90
CA ILE A 13 -14.47 -8.26 6.54
C ILE A 13 -13.10 -8.80 7.00
N PRO A 14 -13.01 -9.83 7.87
CA PRO A 14 -11.72 -10.35 8.31
C PRO A 14 -10.95 -11.02 7.18
N THR A 15 -11.63 -11.59 6.18
CA THR A 15 -10.98 -12.20 5.02
C THR A 15 -10.27 -11.16 4.16
N VAL A 16 -10.98 -10.07 3.80
CA VAL A 16 -10.43 -8.96 3.03
C VAL A 16 -9.32 -8.26 3.81
N PHE A 17 -9.50 -8.08 5.11
CA PHE A 17 -8.47 -7.54 5.99
C PHE A 17 -7.21 -8.41 6.02
N GLY A 18 -7.37 -9.73 6.16
CA GLY A 18 -6.24 -10.67 6.14
C GLY A 18 -5.48 -10.64 4.81
N ILE A 19 -6.20 -10.63 3.68
CA ILE A 19 -5.61 -10.54 2.34
C ILE A 19 -4.88 -9.21 2.16
N SER A 20 -5.48 -8.09 2.58
CA SER A 20 -4.85 -6.77 2.42
C SER A 20 -3.61 -6.61 3.29
N LEU A 21 -3.64 -7.14 4.52
CA LEU A 21 -2.49 -7.17 5.41
C LEU A 21 -1.38 -8.05 4.84
N ALA A 22 -1.73 -9.24 4.32
CA ALA A 22 -0.77 -10.13 3.68
C ALA A 22 -0.13 -9.48 2.45
N ALA A 23 -0.90 -8.82 1.60
CA ALA A 23 -0.39 -8.10 0.44
C ALA A 23 0.54 -6.94 0.85
N PHE A 24 0.15 -6.15 1.85
CA PHE A 24 0.97 -5.07 2.40
C PHE A 24 2.29 -5.61 2.95
N ALA A 25 2.24 -6.65 3.78
CA ALA A 25 3.41 -7.28 4.35
C ALA A 25 4.32 -7.87 3.26
N PHE A 26 3.74 -8.52 2.25
CA PHE A 26 4.49 -9.10 1.14
C PHE A 26 5.35 -8.03 0.44
N VAL A 27 4.77 -6.88 0.10
CA VAL A 27 5.51 -5.77 -0.54
C VAL A 27 6.63 -5.24 0.37
N ARG A 28 6.41 -5.19 1.69
CA ARG A 28 7.40 -4.71 2.66
C ARG A 28 8.52 -5.71 2.98
N LEU A 29 8.26 -6.99 2.76
CA LEU A 29 9.22 -8.07 2.94
C LEU A 29 10.06 -8.32 1.69
N LEU A 30 9.64 -7.81 0.53
CA LEU A 30 10.44 -7.92 -0.69
C LEU A 30 11.81 -7.25 -0.47
N PRO A 31 12.90 -7.94 -0.80
CA PRO A 31 14.22 -7.34 -0.72
C PRO A 31 14.34 -6.20 -1.74
N GLY A 32 14.94 -5.10 -1.30
CA GLY A 32 15.12 -3.90 -2.11
C GLY A 32 14.33 -2.71 -1.58
N ASP A 33 14.80 -1.52 -1.93
CA ASP A 33 14.19 -0.27 -1.49
C ASP A 33 13.24 0.25 -2.58
N PRO A 34 11.92 0.35 -2.31
CA PRO A 34 10.93 0.79 -3.29
C PRO A 34 11.17 2.23 -3.80
N ILE A 35 11.82 3.09 -3.01
CA ILE A 35 12.19 4.44 -3.44
C ILE A 35 13.30 4.38 -4.49
N THR A 36 14.31 3.55 -4.26
CA THR A 36 15.38 3.35 -5.24
C THR A 36 14.89 2.64 -6.49
N ALA A 37 13.96 1.69 -6.35
CA ALA A 37 13.32 1.01 -7.47
C ALA A 37 12.52 1.98 -8.36
N LEU A 38 11.90 3.02 -7.78
CA LEU A 38 11.17 4.05 -8.52
C LEU A 38 12.08 4.90 -9.42
N ALA A 39 13.35 5.06 -9.03
CA ALA A 39 14.33 5.87 -9.74
C ALA A 39 14.93 5.17 -10.96
N GLY A 40 14.89 3.83 -10.97
CA GLY A 40 15.51 3.01 -12.00
C GLY A 40 17.02 3.22 -12.08
N GLU A 41 17.58 3.03 -13.27
CA GLU A 41 19.03 3.03 -13.52
C GLU A 41 19.72 4.39 -13.30
N ARG A 42 18.96 5.48 -13.20
CA ARG A 42 19.53 6.83 -12.99
C ARG A 42 19.95 7.08 -11.55
N GLY A 43 19.55 6.23 -10.61
CA GLY A 43 19.78 6.43 -9.18
C GLY A 43 19.00 7.62 -8.60
N VAL A 44 19.09 7.81 -7.29
CA VAL A 44 18.50 8.94 -6.56
C VAL A 44 19.61 9.63 -5.80
N SER A 45 19.70 10.97 -5.86
CA SER A 45 20.60 11.70 -4.97
C SER A 45 20.16 11.52 -3.51
N PRO A 46 21.06 11.57 -2.51
CA PRO A 46 20.69 11.41 -1.11
C PRO A 46 19.58 12.37 -0.64
N GLU A 47 19.60 13.61 -1.15
CA GLU A 47 18.61 14.64 -0.82
C GLU A 47 17.24 14.29 -1.39
N ARG A 48 17.20 13.86 -2.66
CA ARG A 48 15.96 13.45 -3.30
C ARG A 48 15.41 12.16 -2.69
N TYR A 49 16.29 11.29 -2.21
CA TYR A 49 15.90 10.07 -1.53
C TYR A 49 15.16 10.37 -0.22
N ALA A 50 15.73 11.23 0.63
CA ALA A 50 15.11 11.63 1.89
C ALA A 50 13.73 12.28 1.67
N GLU A 51 13.63 13.16 0.67
CA GLU A 51 12.36 13.79 0.29
C GLU A 51 11.30 12.74 -0.13
N LEU A 52 11.70 11.73 -0.90
CA LEU A 52 10.78 10.67 -1.33
C LEU A 52 10.37 9.76 -0.18
N VAL A 53 11.30 9.42 0.73
CA VAL A 53 10.99 8.63 1.94
C VAL A 53 9.91 9.32 2.77
N GLU A 54 10.07 10.61 3.06
CA GLU A 54 9.09 11.40 3.80
C GLU A 54 7.76 11.52 3.03
N ARG A 55 7.82 11.85 1.74
CA ARG A 55 6.64 12.03 0.89
C ARG A 55 5.78 10.77 0.79
N PHE A 56 6.41 9.60 0.71
CA PHE A 56 5.71 8.32 0.66
C PHE A 56 5.45 7.71 2.04
N GLY A 57 5.94 8.33 3.12
CA GLY A 57 5.71 7.87 4.49
C GLY A 57 6.50 6.62 4.86
N TYR A 58 7.61 6.33 4.17
CA TYR A 58 8.46 5.17 4.47
C TYR A 58 9.23 5.32 5.79
N ASP A 59 9.30 6.54 6.33
CA ASP A 59 9.82 6.89 7.66
C ASP A 59 8.84 6.61 8.81
N ARG A 60 7.54 6.48 8.51
CA ARG A 60 6.50 6.24 9.52
C ARG A 60 6.49 4.78 10.01
N PRO A 61 5.97 4.48 11.22
CA PRO A 61 5.79 3.09 11.67
C PRO A 61 4.87 2.29 10.73
N TYR A 62 5.14 1.00 10.53
CA TYR A 62 4.37 0.14 9.61
C TYR A 62 2.86 0.13 9.89
N VAL A 63 2.46 0.21 11.17
CA VAL A 63 1.05 0.29 11.55
C VAL A 63 0.39 1.55 10.97
N VAL A 64 1.06 2.70 11.05
CA VAL A 64 0.56 3.97 10.50
C VAL A 64 0.44 3.86 8.98
N GLN A 65 1.47 3.34 8.32
CA GLN A 65 1.48 3.16 6.87
C GLN A 65 0.34 2.23 6.40
N TYR A 66 0.05 1.15 7.13
CA TYR A 66 -1.04 0.24 6.81
C TYR A 66 -2.42 0.90 7.00
N LEU A 67 -2.61 1.66 8.08
CA LEU A 67 -3.86 2.39 8.32
C LEU A 67 -4.12 3.45 7.23
N GLU A 68 -3.09 4.19 6.82
CA GLU A 68 -3.17 5.14 5.72
C GLU A 68 -3.50 4.43 4.39
N TYR A 69 -2.85 3.30 4.11
CA TYR A 69 -3.13 2.48 2.93
C TYR A 69 -4.59 2.03 2.88
N ILE A 70 -5.11 1.46 3.98
CA ILE A 70 -6.51 1.04 4.06
C ILE A 70 -7.45 2.24 3.94
N GLY A 71 -7.15 3.37 4.58
CA GLY A 71 -7.92 4.60 4.47
C GLY A 71 -8.09 5.05 3.02
N ARG A 72 -6.99 5.09 2.25
CA ARG A 72 -7.02 5.46 0.83
C ARG A 72 -7.82 4.48 -0.01
N VAL A 73 -7.59 3.17 0.18
CA VAL A 73 -8.34 2.12 -0.54
C VAL A 73 -9.84 2.21 -0.29
N LEU A 74 -10.26 2.47 0.96
CA LEU A 74 -11.67 2.64 1.32
C LEU A 74 -12.30 3.87 0.66
N THR A 75 -11.51 4.90 0.35
CA THR A 75 -11.95 6.08 -0.42
C THR A 75 -11.89 5.89 -1.95
N GLY A 76 -11.48 4.71 -2.42
CA GLY A 76 -11.32 4.41 -3.84
C GLY A 76 -9.99 4.89 -4.45
N ASP A 77 -9.05 5.38 -3.64
CA ASP A 77 -7.71 5.75 -4.07
C ASP A 77 -6.75 4.55 -3.90
N PHE A 78 -6.45 3.90 -5.01
CA PHE A 78 -5.50 2.79 -5.07
C PHE A 78 -4.07 3.26 -5.41
N GLY A 79 -3.88 4.56 -5.58
CA GLY A 79 -2.60 5.16 -5.90
C GLY A 79 -2.11 4.90 -7.33
N ILE A 80 -0.81 5.14 -7.51
CA ILE A 80 -0.10 5.02 -8.78
C ILE A 80 0.79 3.78 -8.72
N SER A 81 0.74 2.96 -9.77
CA SER A 81 1.65 1.84 -9.95
C SER A 81 3.09 2.33 -10.12
N LEU A 82 4.01 1.83 -9.29
CA LEU A 82 5.44 2.14 -9.41
C LEU A 82 6.03 1.58 -10.71
N ALA A 83 5.46 0.48 -11.24
CA ALA A 83 5.93 -0.18 -12.46
C ALA A 83 5.50 0.56 -13.74
N THR A 84 4.22 0.95 -13.84
CA THR A 84 3.66 1.55 -15.05
C THR A 84 3.50 3.06 -14.98
N LYS A 85 3.68 3.66 -13.79
CA LYS A 85 3.49 5.10 -13.52
C LYS A 85 2.06 5.59 -13.85
N ARG A 86 1.07 4.70 -13.76
CA ARG A 86 -0.36 4.97 -14.02
C ARG A 86 -1.20 4.67 -12.79
N PRO A 87 -2.40 5.29 -12.66
CA PRO A 87 -3.37 4.88 -11.65
C PRO A 87 -3.60 3.37 -11.68
N VAL A 88 -3.71 2.76 -10.50
CA VAL A 88 -3.97 1.31 -10.39
C VAL A 88 -5.38 0.98 -10.90
N LEU A 89 -6.35 1.85 -10.61
CA LEU A 89 -7.67 1.83 -11.23
C LEU A 89 -7.77 3.03 -12.18
N GLY A 90 -7.74 2.77 -13.48
CA GLY A 90 -7.79 3.76 -14.55
C GLY A 90 -7.71 3.13 -15.93
#